data_AF-X0X547-F1
#
_entry.id   AF-X0X547-F1
#
_cell.length_a   1.000
_cell.length_b   1.000
_cell.length_c   1.000
_cell.angle_alpha   90.00
_cell.angle_beta   90.00
_cell.angle_gamma   90.00
#
_symmetry.space_group_name_H-M   'P 1'
#
loop_
_entity.id
_entity.type
_entity.pdbx_description
1 polymer ?
#
loop_
_entity_poly.entity_id
_entity_poly.type
_entity_poly.pdbx_seq_one_letter_code
_entity_poly.pdbx_strand_id
1 'polypeptide(L)'
;MASPRKGKAKVKITSSGKKVSYGQAGNAKGGGSRVKPGTSKGDSYCARSYGIKMGLPIGKRNDPNTPNNLSRKRWKCAGKKSRR
;
A
#
# COMPACT_ATOMS: atom_id res chain seq x y z
N MET A 1 -9.53 -7.67 17.16
CA MET A 1 -9.09 -6.76 16.06
C MET A 1 -9.22 -7.48 14.73
N ALA A 2 -9.67 -6.82 13.65
CA ALA A 2 -9.73 -7.47 12.33
C ALA A 2 -8.31 -7.82 11.85
N SER A 3 -8.11 -9.06 11.41
CA SER A 3 -6.83 -9.51 10.85
C SER A 3 -6.77 -9.25 9.34
N PRO A 4 -5.61 -8.85 8.79
CA PRO A 4 -5.42 -8.78 7.35
C PRO A 4 -5.52 -10.15 6.69
N ARG A 5 -5.92 -10.17 5.40
CA ARG A 5 -5.79 -11.37 4.56
C ARG A 5 -4.33 -11.85 4.51
N LYS A 6 -4.13 -13.16 4.31
CA LYS A 6 -2.80 -13.79 4.17
C LYS A 6 -1.94 -12.99 3.18
N GLY A 7 -0.72 -12.65 3.59
CA GLY A 7 0.23 -11.86 2.80
C GLY A 7 0.02 -10.34 2.79
N LYS A 8 -0.97 -9.80 3.52
CA LYS A 8 -1.20 -8.36 3.68
C LYS A 8 -0.75 -7.83 5.04
N ALA A 9 -0.23 -6.62 5.06
CA ALA A 9 0.36 -6.03 6.27
C ALA A 9 -0.67 -5.40 7.21
N LYS A 10 -1.76 -4.85 6.66
CA LYS A 10 -2.79 -4.13 7.41
C LYS A 10 -4.17 -4.38 6.82
N VAL A 11 -5.20 -4.10 7.62
CA VAL A 11 -6.60 -4.06 7.20
C VAL A 11 -7.22 -2.76 7.68
N LYS A 12 -8.05 -2.15 6.83
CA LYS A 12 -8.91 -1.00 7.15
C LYS A 12 -10.36 -1.47 7.08
N ILE A 13 -11.17 -1.08 8.05
CA ILE A 13 -12.63 -1.17 7.97
C ILE A 13 -13.13 0.19 7.48
N THR A 14 -13.89 0.22 6.38
CA THR A 14 -14.48 1.47 5.86
C THR A 14 -15.69 1.88 6.69
N SER A 15 -16.20 3.10 6.48
CA SER A 15 -17.45 3.56 7.10
C SER A 15 -18.65 2.66 6.76
N SER A 16 -18.66 2.07 5.57
CA SER A 16 -19.65 1.05 5.15
C SER A 16 -19.40 -0.36 5.72
N GLY A 17 -18.47 -0.53 6.65
CA GLY A 17 -18.14 -1.84 7.25
C GLY A 17 -17.27 -2.77 6.39
N LYS A 18 -16.89 -2.36 5.17
CA LYS A 18 -16.08 -3.19 4.27
C LYS A 18 -14.65 -3.34 4.79
N LYS A 19 -14.17 -4.58 4.85
CA LYS A 19 -12.77 -4.91 5.21
C LYS A 19 -11.86 -4.85 3.98
N VAL A 20 -10.91 -3.93 3.98
CA VAL A 20 -9.92 -3.75 2.91
C VAL A 20 -8.53 -4.07 3.43
N SER A 21 -7.95 -5.19 2.99
CA SER A 21 -6.58 -5.59 3.34
C SER A 21 -5.56 -5.02 2.34
N TYR A 22 -4.46 -4.46 2.83
CA TYR A 22 -3.49 -3.72 2.01
C TYR A 22 -2.06 -3.79 2.56
N GLY A 23 -1.09 -3.32 1.76
CA GLY A 23 0.34 -3.40 2.04
C GLY A 23 0.91 -4.82 1.89
N GLN A 24 2.21 -4.92 1.61
CA GLN A 24 2.92 -6.20 1.55
C GLN A 24 3.36 -6.62 2.95
N ALA A 25 2.97 -7.81 3.39
CA ALA A 25 3.43 -8.40 4.64
C ALA A 25 4.86 -8.95 4.54
N GLY A 26 5.39 -9.32 5.70
CA GLY A 26 6.66 -10.02 5.84
C GLY A 26 7.79 -9.12 6.31
N ASN A 27 8.88 -9.79 6.69
CA ASN A 27 10.07 -9.16 7.23
C ASN A 27 11.13 -9.01 6.12
N ALA A 28 11.93 -7.96 6.24
CA ALA A 28 13.22 -7.87 5.58
C ALA A 28 14.22 -8.78 6.32
N LYS A 29 15.37 -9.07 5.69
CA LYS A 29 16.42 -9.91 6.29
C LYS A 29 16.83 -9.44 7.69
N GLY A 30 16.89 -8.12 7.92
CA GLY A 30 17.19 -7.51 9.24
C GLY A 30 15.97 -7.29 10.14
N GLY A 31 14.95 -8.16 10.11
CA GLY A 31 13.82 -8.15 11.06
C GLY A 31 12.75 -7.05 10.89
N GLY A 32 13.06 -5.95 10.21
CA GLY A 32 12.08 -4.87 9.97
C GLY A 32 11.03 -5.19 8.89
N SER A 33 10.05 -4.30 8.70
CA SER A 33 9.06 -4.42 7.60
C SER A 33 9.72 -4.63 6.23
N ARG A 34 9.17 -5.53 5.42
CA ARG A 34 9.69 -5.84 4.08
C ARG A 34 9.74 -4.63 3.13
N VAL A 35 8.77 -3.73 3.26
CA VAL A 35 8.73 -2.44 2.56
C VAL A 35 8.84 -1.34 3.60
N LYS A 36 9.71 -0.35 3.34
CA LYS A 36 9.90 0.83 4.19
C LYS A 36 9.97 2.08 3.33
N PRO A 37 9.33 3.19 3.72
CA PRO A 37 9.49 4.47 3.04
C PRO A 37 10.96 4.93 3.08
N GLY A 38 11.39 5.68 2.07
CA GLY A 38 12.75 6.23 2.02
C GLY A 38 13.84 5.20 1.72
N THR A 39 13.48 4.02 1.22
CA THR A 39 14.40 2.95 0.82
C THR A 39 14.21 2.60 -0.65
N SER A 40 15.23 2.00 -1.28
CA SER A 40 15.15 1.52 -2.67
C SER A 40 13.95 0.59 -2.89
N LYS A 41 13.67 -0.30 -1.93
CA LYS A 41 12.48 -1.18 -1.97
C LYS A 41 11.17 -0.42 -1.86
N GLY A 42 11.12 0.65 -1.05
CA GLY A 42 9.98 1.56 -0.96
C GLY A 42 9.72 2.26 -2.29
N ASP A 43 10.77 2.73 -2.95
CA ASP A 43 10.68 3.37 -4.26
C ASP A 43 10.22 2.39 -5.34
N SER A 44 10.80 1.19 -5.40
CA SER A 44 10.34 0.15 -6.31
C SER A 44 8.86 -0.21 -6.09
N TYR A 45 8.42 -0.23 -4.83
CA TYR A 45 7.01 -0.43 -4.51
C TYR A 45 6.15 0.72 -5.05
N CYS A 46 6.51 1.97 -4.77
CA CYS A 46 5.75 3.15 -5.18
C CYS A 46 5.68 3.29 -6.70
N ALA A 47 6.74 2.93 -7.43
CA ALA A 47 6.79 2.95 -8.88
C ALA A 47 5.82 1.93 -9.49
N ARG A 48 5.86 0.67 -9.03
CA ARG A 48 4.91 -0.37 -9.47
C ARG A 48 3.46 0.02 -9.15
N SER A 49 3.24 0.49 -7.92
CA SER A 49 1.94 0.94 -7.46
C SER A 49 1.41 2.15 -8.27
N TYR A 50 2.30 3.01 -8.76
CA TYR A 50 1.94 4.14 -9.61
C TYR A 50 1.47 3.66 -10.99
N GLY A 51 2.15 2.68 -11.60
CA GLY A 51 1.69 2.03 -12.83
C GLY A 51 0.28 1.45 -12.67
N ILE A 52 0.03 0.70 -11.59
CA ILE A 52 -1.31 0.18 -11.25
C ILE A 52 -2.32 1.32 -11.12
N LYS A 53 -1.96 2.42 -10.43
CA LYS A 53 -2.86 3.57 -10.24
C LYS A 53 -3.25 4.22 -11.59
N MET A 54 -2.31 4.32 -12.52
CA MET A 54 -2.56 4.95 -13.82
C MET A 54 -3.32 4.04 -14.78
N GLY A 55 -3.18 2.71 -14.68
CA GLY A 55 -4.00 1.77 -15.46
C GLY A 55 -5.45 1.62 -15.00
N LEU A 56 -5.85 2.24 -13.88
CA LEU A 56 -7.22 2.17 -13.38
C LEU A 56 -8.10 3.33 -13.90
N PRO A 57 -9.43 3.10 -14.03
CA PRO A 57 -10.41 4.17 -14.27
C PRO A 57 -10.33 5.28 -13.22
N ILE A 58 -10.70 6.51 -13.60
CA ILE A 58 -10.54 7.71 -12.77
C ILE A 58 -11.18 7.59 -11.39
N GLY A 59 -12.37 6.98 -11.30
CA GLY A 59 -13.05 6.76 -10.02
C GLY A 59 -12.24 5.88 -9.06
N LYS A 60 -11.69 4.75 -9.55
CA LYS A 60 -10.84 3.85 -8.75
C LYS A 60 -9.48 4.47 -8.44
N ARG A 61 -8.96 5.31 -9.34
CA ARG A 61 -7.71 6.04 -9.16
C ARG A 61 -7.79 7.01 -7.98
N ASN A 62 -8.95 7.65 -7.82
CA ASN A 62 -9.17 8.69 -6.82
C ASN A 62 -9.81 8.17 -5.52
N ASP A 63 -10.43 6.99 -5.52
CA ASP A 63 -10.98 6.38 -4.29
C ASP A 63 -9.88 6.09 -3.25
N PRO A 64 -9.90 6.76 -2.08
CA PRO A 64 -8.87 6.59 -1.04
C PRO A 64 -8.93 5.22 -0.35
N ASN A 65 -10.02 4.48 -0.50
CA ASN A 65 -10.25 3.19 0.14
C ASN A 65 -9.87 2.00 -0.74
N THR A 66 -9.32 2.21 -1.94
CA THR A 66 -8.75 1.10 -2.70
C THR A 66 -7.54 0.50 -1.99
N PRO A 67 -7.29 -0.83 -2.11
CA PRO A 67 -6.09 -1.45 -1.56
C PRO A 67 -4.79 -0.77 -2.02
N ASN A 68 -4.74 -0.28 -3.26
CA ASN A 68 -3.58 0.40 -3.80
C ASN A 68 -3.36 1.76 -3.12
N ASN A 69 -4.39 2.62 -3.02
CA ASN A 69 -4.25 3.94 -2.41
C ASN A 69 -3.93 3.86 -0.90
N LEU A 70 -4.52 2.90 -0.19
CA LEU A 70 -4.16 2.62 1.21
C LEU A 70 -2.69 2.19 1.36
N SER A 71 -2.20 1.36 0.43
CA SER A 71 -0.79 0.94 0.44
C SER A 71 0.15 2.10 0.08
N ARG A 72 -0.22 2.93 -0.90
CA ARG A 72 0.53 4.14 -1.27
C ARG A 72 0.66 5.11 -0.10
N LYS A 73 -0.44 5.32 0.63
CA LYS A 73 -0.46 6.15 1.85
C LYS A 73 0.48 5.57 2.92
N ARG A 74 0.40 4.26 3.18
CA ARG A 74 1.25 3.57 4.16
C ARG A 74 2.74 3.74 3.88
N TRP A 75 3.14 3.68 2.60
CA TRP A 75 4.54 3.79 2.20
C TRP A 75 4.95 5.20 1.77
N LYS A 76 4.15 6.21 2.13
CA LYS A 76 4.40 7.63 1.85
C LYS A 76 4.71 7.92 0.38
N CYS A 77 4.09 7.20 -0.57
CA CYS A 77 4.39 7.36 -1.98
C CYS A 77 4.02 8.76 -2.50
N ALA A 78 4.98 9.43 -3.13
CA ALA A 78 4.81 10.63 -3.94
C ALA A 78 5.22 10.32 -5.39
N GLY A 79 4.25 10.31 -6.30
CA GLY A 79 4.46 9.81 -7.66
C GLY A 79 4.97 8.35 -7.65
N LYS A 80 6.14 8.14 -8.26
CA LYS A 80 6.80 6.83 -8.35
C LYS A 80 7.77 6.53 -7.19
N LYS A 81 8.02 7.48 -6.28
CA LYS A 81 8.99 7.30 -5.18
C LYS A 81 8.30 7.34 -3.81
N SER A 82 8.97 6.80 -2.80
CA SER A 82 8.55 6.88 -1.40
C SER A 82 9.22 8.08 -0.73
N ARG A 83 8.48 8.81 0.10
CA ARG A 83 9.05 9.88 0.94
C ARG A 83 9.53 9.30 2.27
N ARG A 84 10.52 9.93 2.89
CA ARG A 84 11.00 9.56 4.23
C ARG A 84 9.96 9.88 5.31
#